data_AF-A0AA88GS22-F1
#
_entry.id   AF-A0AA88GS22-F1
#
_cell.length_a   1.000
_cell.length_b   1.000
_cell.length_c   1.000
_cell.angle_alpha   90.00
_cell.angle_beta   90.00
_cell.angle_gamma   90.00
#
_symmetry.space_group_name_H-M   'P 1'
#
loop_
_entity.id
_entity.type
_entity.pdbx_description
1 polymer ?
#
loop_
_entity_poly.entity_id
_entity_poly.type
_entity_poly.pdbx_seq_one_letter_code
_entity_poly.pdbx_strand_id
1 'polypeptide(L)'
;MMNNTLGSFHLIGTLQHSKRNYSTTTNQHHQTKDIGHIPSSTQIQKKELPLSHLRVLDLSRVLAGPYCTQLLSDLGATVIKIEPPKVGDDTRSWGPPFMRVEGEGNLHENQSGYFQCANRGKKSVTVNLKSKNGQQILHKLVANCDILIENFKVGSLEKFGLDYKSAKAINPDIIYCSITGFGQDSSKSHLPGYDFVMQAMSGVMSITGDQNTSPFKVGVAITDVITGMYAAVGILSKVIEKQRNLSNEEKAENSISTNDWIDLSLLDCNIAYLVNQATNYLQTNNSPKRIGNRHPNIAPYDLIKCKNGDIVVAVGNDAQFQRFISVISSKIPLSAPFKDLDKFTTNAQRVANRKQLLEQIEAITTQYFTKEDLINELNKQEVPCGSVNTVGEALSDAQITERNMIWTFDQQEGKSDEEIQKYHHDQPQTGVRTIGNPLRFINEEHKVLNLKQYTTRPPILSEHTEEILKEIIGASDEEIQAWRKEGTI
;
A
#
# COMPACT_ATOMS: atom_id res chain seq x y z
N MET A 1 0.10 -43.35 -61.46
CA MET A 1 -1.01 -43.09 -60.52
C MET A 1 -0.47 -42.19 -59.43
N MET A 2 -1.11 -41.02 -59.29
CA MET A 2 -1.08 -40.01 -58.23
C MET A 2 0.26 -39.52 -57.63
N ASN A 3 0.44 -38.21 -57.77
CA ASN A 3 1.56 -37.34 -57.44
C ASN A 3 1.81 -37.19 -55.93
N ASN A 4 3.09 -37.10 -55.56
CA ASN A 4 3.57 -36.35 -54.40
C ASN A 4 4.80 -35.55 -54.84
N THR A 5 4.70 -34.22 -54.79
CA THR A 5 5.75 -33.27 -55.22
C THR A 5 6.49 -32.77 -53.98
N LEU A 6 7.78 -33.13 -53.88
CA LEU A 6 8.75 -32.56 -52.97
C LEU A 6 9.40 -31.35 -53.65
N GLY A 7 9.35 -30.19 -53.00
CA GLY A 7 10.06 -28.98 -53.41
C GLY A 7 10.82 -28.40 -52.22
N SER A 8 12.13 -28.60 -52.23
CA SER A 8 13.11 -28.07 -51.28
C SER A 8 13.66 -26.73 -51.78
N PHE A 9 13.59 -25.68 -50.97
CA PHE A 9 14.34 -24.43 -51.16
C PHE A 9 15.13 -24.12 -49.89
N HIS A 10 16.46 -24.06 -50.04
CA HIS A 10 17.42 -23.55 -49.06
C HIS A 10 17.44 -22.02 -49.12
N LEU A 11 17.37 -21.36 -47.95
CA LEU A 11 17.62 -19.93 -47.80
C LEU A 11 18.93 -19.73 -47.03
N ILE A 12 19.86 -19.00 -47.64
CA ILE A 12 21.12 -18.51 -47.05
C ILE A 12 20.89 -17.05 -46.63
N GLY A 13 21.30 -16.66 -45.42
CA GLY A 13 21.22 -15.25 -45.00
C GLY A 13 21.67 -15.00 -43.55
N THR A 14 22.98 -14.86 -43.38
CA THR A 14 23.80 -14.37 -42.25
C THR A 14 23.18 -13.42 -41.22
N LEU A 15 23.42 -13.73 -39.94
CA LEU A 15 23.20 -12.90 -38.75
C LEU A 15 24.21 -11.73 -38.67
N GLN A 16 23.73 -10.49 -38.53
CA GLN A 16 24.55 -9.32 -38.17
C GLN A 16 24.27 -8.88 -36.73
N HIS A 17 25.28 -9.00 -35.87
CA HIS A 17 25.35 -8.33 -34.57
C HIS A 17 25.86 -6.89 -34.76
N SER A 18 25.06 -5.88 -34.44
CA SER A 18 25.53 -4.49 -34.38
C SER A 18 26.07 -4.15 -32.97
N LYS A 19 27.40 -4.07 -32.84
CA LYS A 19 28.06 -3.35 -31.75
C LYS A 19 28.04 -1.86 -32.07
N ARG A 20 27.50 -1.01 -31.20
CA ARG A 20 27.68 0.45 -31.27
C ARG A 20 28.91 0.84 -30.45
N ASN A 21 29.92 1.35 -31.14
CA ASN A 21 31.12 1.96 -30.56
C ASN A 21 30.82 3.38 -30.11
N TYR A 22 31.34 3.76 -28.93
CA TYR A 22 31.44 5.14 -28.48
C TYR A 22 32.57 5.85 -29.23
N SER A 23 32.27 7.00 -29.83
CA SER A 23 33.25 7.92 -30.39
C SER A 23 33.32 9.16 -29.49
N THR A 24 34.48 9.36 -28.88
CA THR A 24 34.89 10.59 -28.20
C THR A 24 35.38 11.58 -29.23
N THR A 25 34.76 12.76 -29.30
CA THR A 25 35.34 13.89 -30.03
C THR A 25 35.39 15.10 -29.09
N THR A 26 36.61 15.42 -28.67
CA THR A 26 37.03 16.66 -28.02
C THR A 26 36.90 17.84 -28.98
N ASN A 27 36.35 18.96 -28.51
CA ASN A 27 36.66 20.28 -29.06
C ASN A 27 36.63 21.33 -27.95
N GLN A 28 37.79 21.96 -27.74
CA GLN A 28 37.96 23.20 -27.00
C GLN A 28 37.99 24.36 -28.00
N HIS A 29 37.33 25.49 -27.72
CA HIS A 29 37.94 26.83 -27.78
C HIS A 29 37.00 27.97 -27.32
N HIS A 30 37.56 28.82 -26.44
CA HIS A 30 37.38 30.26 -26.21
C HIS A 30 36.18 30.88 -25.42
N GLN A 31 36.46 31.07 -24.12
CA GLN A 31 36.29 32.27 -23.24
C GLN A 31 35.50 33.51 -23.71
N THR A 32 34.64 34.03 -22.81
CA THR A 32 34.83 35.36 -22.15
C THR A 32 33.98 35.55 -20.85
N LYS A 33 34.70 35.79 -19.73
CA LYS A 33 34.46 36.66 -18.55
C LYS A 33 33.27 36.48 -17.56
N ASP A 34 33.66 36.12 -16.33
CA ASP A 34 33.21 36.44 -14.95
C ASP A 34 31.98 37.36 -14.73
N ILE A 35 31.14 37.15 -13.70
CA ILE A 35 31.39 37.48 -12.27
C ILE A 35 30.63 36.55 -11.30
N GLY A 36 31.38 35.88 -10.41
CA GLY A 36 31.11 35.83 -8.96
C GLY A 36 30.05 34.89 -8.38
N HIS A 37 30.40 33.63 -8.12
CA HIS A 37 29.92 32.94 -6.92
C HIS A 37 31.04 32.07 -6.33
N ILE A 38 31.50 32.42 -5.14
CA ILE A 38 32.42 31.60 -4.34
C ILE A 38 31.66 30.33 -3.93
N PRO A 39 32.14 29.12 -4.24
CA PRO A 39 31.51 27.90 -3.74
C PRO A 39 31.95 27.72 -2.29
N SER A 40 31.02 27.93 -1.35
CA SER A 40 31.23 27.50 0.03
C SER A 40 31.27 25.98 0.04
N SER A 41 32.44 25.43 0.32
CA SER A 41 32.65 24.03 0.63
C SER A 41 31.71 23.58 1.75
N THR A 42 30.87 22.60 1.40
CA THR A 42 30.23 21.53 2.21
C THR A 42 28.73 21.42 1.92
N GLN A 43 28.34 21.25 0.66
CA GLN A 43 27.02 20.68 0.33
C GLN A 43 27.12 19.16 0.42
N ILE A 44 26.83 18.62 1.60
CA ILE A 44 26.22 17.29 1.67
C ILE A 44 24.93 17.44 0.84
N GLN A 45 24.85 16.82 -0.33
CA GLN A 45 23.60 16.75 -1.09
C GLN A 45 22.53 16.20 -0.16
N LYS A 46 21.66 17.08 0.34
CA LYS A 46 20.47 16.69 1.10
C LYS A 46 19.66 15.88 0.10
N LYS A 47 19.70 14.56 0.21
CA LYS A 47 19.03 13.67 -0.75
C LYS A 47 17.53 13.93 -0.65
N GLU A 48 17.02 14.72 -1.59
CA GLU A 48 15.61 15.02 -1.72
C GLU A 48 14.86 13.74 -2.09
N LEU A 49 13.78 13.47 -1.36
CA LEU A 49 12.93 12.31 -1.60
C LEU A 49 12.09 12.53 -2.88
N PRO A 50 11.59 11.46 -3.53
CA PRO A 50 10.95 11.56 -4.84
C PRO A 50 9.79 12.56 -4.95
N LEU A 51 9.08 12.84 -3.84
CA LEU A 51 7.94 13.75 -3.80
C LEU A 51 8.17 14.99 -2.92
N SER A 52 9.42 15.33 -2.57
CA SER A 52 9.71 16.44 -1.65
C SER A 52 9.28 17.82 -2.15
N HIS A 53 9.05 17.96 -3.45
CA HIS A 53 8.53 19.17 -4.09
C HIS A 53 7.01 19.29 -4.06
N LEU A 54 6.27 18.27 -3.59
CA LEU A 54 4.81 18.25 -3.62
C LEU A 54 4.20 18.58 -2.25
N ARG A 55 3.11 19.34 -2.29
CA ARG A 55 2.21 19.59 -1.14
C ARG A 55 0.84 18.94 -1.36
N VAL A 56 0.36 18.24 -0.34
CA VAL A 56 -0.92 17.53 -0.35
C VAL A 56 -1.83 18.12 0.71
N LEU A 57 -3.00 18.60 0.30
CA LEU A 57 -4.10 18.94 1.19
C LEU A 57 -4.96 17.70 1.44
N ASP A 58 -4.80 17.10 2.62
CA ASP A 58 -5.52 15.89 3.05
C ASP A 58 -6.76 16.29 3.85
N LEU A 59 -7.91 16.32 3.18
CA LEU A 59 -9.23 16.50 3.82
C LEU A 59 -9.86 15.15 4.20
N SER A 60 -9.16 14.04 3.95
CA SER A 60 -9.71 12.71 4.11
C SER A 60 -9.65 12.23 5.56
N ARG A 61 -10.54 11.28 5.87
CA ARG A 61 -10.74 10.71 7.20
C ARG A 61 -10.71 9.18 7.17
N VAL A 62 -10.63 8.57 8.34
CA VAL A 62 -10.71 7.10 8.51
C VAL A 62 -9.47 6.37 8.00
N LEU A 63 -9.48 5.78 6.80
CA LEU A 63 -8.38 4.91 6.38
C LEU A 63 -7.98 5.01 4.91
N ALA A 64 -8.89 4.91 3.94
CA ALA A 64 -8.51 4.84 2.53
C ALA A 64 -7.66 6.05 2.05
N GLY A 65 -8.19 7.25 2.26
CA GLY A 65 -7.47 8.50 1.98
C GLY A 65 -6.25 8.69 2.89
N PRO A 66 -6.37 8.53 4.22
CA PRO A 66 -5.21 8.66 5.11
C PRO A 66 -4.06 7.70 4.80
N TYR A 67 -4.35 6.47 4.38
CA TYR A 67 -3.34 5.49 3.97
C TYR A 67 -2.61 5.93 2.70
N CYS A 68 -3.34 6.42 1.70
CA CYS A 68 -2.75 7.03 0.50
C CYS A 68 -1.79 8.17 0.87
N THR A 69 -2.25 9.13 1.68
CA THR A 69 -1.43 10.31 1.99
C THR A 69 -0.26 9.99 2.90
N GLN A 70 -0.37 8.99 3.77
CA GLN A 70 0.80 8.48 4.51
C GLN A 70 1.88 7.94 3.57
N LEU A 71 1.51 7.19 2.52
CA LEU A 71 2.48 6.72 1.52
C LEU A 71 3.15 7.87 0.77
N LEU A 72 2.39 8.90 0.40
CA LEU A 72 2.95 10.10 -0.23
C LEU A 72 3.91 10.84 0.72
N SER A 73 3.57 10.93 2.00
CA SER A 73 4.43 11.52 3.04
C SER A 73 5.73 10.75 3.23
N ASP A 74 5.69 9.41 3.28
CA ASP A 74 6.88 8.56 3.35
C ASP A 74 7.80 8.75 2.14
N LEU A 75 7.24 9.13 0.99
CA LEU A 75 7.96 9.44 -0.25
C LEU A 75 8.38 10.91 -0.35
N GLY A 76 8.17 11.70 0.71
CA GLY A 76 8.68 13.06 0.87
C GLY A 76 7.66 14.18 0.73
N ALA A 77 6.42 13.91 0.33
CA ALA A 77 5.43 14.96 0.16
C ALA A 77 5.09 15.65 1.49
N THR A 78 4.91 16.97 1.46
CA THR A 78 4.38 17.70 2.62
C THR A 78 2.87 17.49 2.67
N VAL A 79 2.41 16.68 3.61
CA VAL A 79 0.98 16.35 3.77
C VAL A 79 0.37 17.17 4.89
N ILE A 80 -0.57 18.04 4.55
CA ILE A 80 -1.32 18.89 5.48
C ILE A 80 -2.67 18.21 5.74
N LYS A 81 -2.81 17.59 6.90
CA LYS A 81 -4.05 16.94 7.32
C LYS A 81 -4.95 17.97 7.99
N ILE A 82 -6.08 18.26 7.35
CA ILE A 82 -7.10 19.16 7.90
C ILE A 82 -8.04 18.35 8.79
N GLU A 83 -8.25 18.85 10.01
CA GLU A 83 -9.09 18.18 10.99
C GLU A 83 -10.05 19.16 11.69
N PRO A 84 -11.24 18.71 12.14
CA PRO A 84 -12.12 19.54 12.96
C PRO A 84 -11.44 19.92 14.29
N PRO A 85 -11.51 21.19 14.73
CA PRO A 85 -10.99 21.60 16.03
C PRO A 85 -11.58 20.75 17.17
N LYS A 86 -10.77 20.49 18.20
CA LYS A 86 -11.10 19.74 19.43
C LYS A 86 -11.40 18.24 19.28
N VAL A 87 -11.87 17.79 18.12
CA VAL A 87 -12.28 16.39 17.92
C VAL A 87 -11.30 15.64 17.02
N GLY A 88 -10.80 16.31 15.99
CA GLY A 88 -9.91 15.70 15.01
C GLY A 88 -10.60 14.67 14.09
N ASP A 89 -9.79 13.84 13.45
CA ASP A 89 -10.26 12.63 12.75
C ASP A 89 -10.95 11.66 13.71
N ASP A 90 -12.06 11.04 13.27
CA ASP A 90 -12.83 10.07 14.06
C ASP A 90 -11.93 8.95 14.61
N THR A 91 -10.91 8.54 13.84
CA THR A 91 -10.01 7.45 14.24
C THR A 91 -9.17 7.79 15.46
N ARG A 92 -8.97 9.06 15.82
CA ARG A 92 -8.26 9.42 17.08
C ARG A 92 -8.91 8.77 18.30
N SER A 93 -10.23 8.64 18.26
CA SER A 93 -11.05 8.06 19.34
C SER A 93 -11.31 6.55 19.22
N TRP A 94 -10.92 5.90 18.12
CA TRP A 94 -11.20 4.47 17.86
C TRP A 94 -10.21 3.54 18.58
N GLY A 95 -10.28 3.51 19.90
CA GLY A 95 -9.57 2.55 20.76
C GLY A 95 -10.52 1.77 21.67
N PRO A 96 -10.00 0.89 22.55
CA PRO A 96 -8.58 0.58 22.77
C PRO A 96 -7.93 -0.22 21.62
N PRO A 97 -6.59 -0.26 21.52
CA PRO A 97 -5.62 0.36 22.42
C PRO A 97 -5.41 1.85 22.15
N PHE A 98 -5.00 2.56 23.21
CA PHE A 98 -4.57 3.95 23.16
C PHE A 98 -3.09 4.04 23.54
N MET A 99 -2.33 4.87 22.84
CA MET A 99 -0.93 5.15 23.12
C MET A 99 -0.75 6.54 23.74
N ARG A 100 0.16 6.62 24.70
CA ARG A 100 0.62 7.89 25.26
C ARG A 100 1.67 8.48 24.33
N VAL A 101 1.49 9.73 23.95
CA VAL A 101 2.50 10.50 23.23
C VAL A 101 2.97 11.59 24.18
N GLU A 102 4.27 11.62 24.50
CA GLU A 102 4.85 12.67 25.36
C GLU A 102 4.90 14.02 24.61
N GLY A 103 4.50 15.11 25.28
CA GLY A 103 4.45 16.48 24.77
C GLY A 103 4.01 17.48 25.87
N GLU A 104 4.35 18.77 25.72
CA GLU A 104 4.09 19.80 26.74
C GLU A 104 2.58 20.07 26.90
N GLY A 105 2.00 19.59 28.02
CA GLY A 105 0.64 19.92 28.45
C GLY A 105 -0.20 18.71 28.83
N ASN A 106 -0.31 18.45 30.14
CA ASN A 106 -1.33 17.65 30.84
C ASN A 106 -2.22 16.70 29.99
N LEU A 107 -1.96 15.38 30.05
CA LEU A 107 -2.92 14.26 30.15
C LEU A 107 -4.17 14.19 29.22
N HIS A 108 -4.27 15.03 28.19
CA HIS A 108 -5.13 14.88 27.02
C HIS A 108 -4.12 14.75 25.85
N GLU A 109 -4.01 13.71 25.04
CA GLU A 109 -5.02 12.86 24.43
C GLU A 109 -4.33 11.55 24.04
N ASN A 110 -4.77 10.46 24.65
CA ASN A 110 -4.47 9.10 24.23
C ASN A 110 -4.83 8.93 22.73
N GLN A 111 -3.84 8.73 21.85
CA GLN A 111 -4.12 8.48 20.43
C GLN A 111 -4.38 7.00 20.20
N SER A 112 -5.46 6.67 19.51
CA SER A 112 -5.73 5.26 19.20
C SER A 112 -4.63 4.66 18.33
N GLY A 113 -4.41 3.35 18.46
CA GLY A 113 -3.58 2.60 17.51
C GLY A 113 -4.08 2.72 16.06
N TYR A 114 -5.37 3.00 15.86
CA TYR A 114 -5.97 3.19 14.55
C TYR A 114 -5.51 4.49 13.88
N PHE A 115 -5.53 5.62 14.59
CA PHE A 115 -5.03 6.88 14.02
C PHE A 115 -3.54 6.78 13.68
N GLN A 116 -2.78 6.10 14.53
CA GLN A 116 -1.33 5.96 14.40
C GLN A 116 -0.91 5.15 13.16
N CYS A 117 -1.73 4.24 12.67
CA CYS A 117 -1.34 3.34 11.56
C CYS A 117 -1.33 4.01 10.18
N ALA A 118 -1.99 5.17 10.03
CA ALA A 118 -2.24 5.80 8.72
C ALA A 118 -2.00 7.33 8.71
N ASN A 119 -1.28 7.88 9.70
CA ASN A 119 -1.05 9.34 9.79
C ASN A 119 0.39 9.77 10.09
N ARG A 120 1.40 8.89 10.01
CA ARG A 120 2.81 9.30 10.22
C ARG A 120 3.27 10.30 9.15
N GLY A 121 4.21 11.16 9.50
CA GLY A 121 4.78 12.18 8.60
C GLY A 121 3.88 13.38 8.28
N LYS A 122 2.59 13.32 8.62
CA LYS A 122 1.63 14.39 8.32
C LYS A 122 1.73 15.57 9.28
N LYS A 123 1.33 16.74 8.79
CA LYS A 123 1.16 17.99 9.53
C LYS A 123 -0.32 18.18 9.89
N SER A 124 -0.69 17.99 11.16
CA SER A 124 -2.08 18.21 11.64
C SER A 124 -2.37 19.71 11.77
N VAL A 125 -3.41 20.16 11.08
CA VAL A 125 -3.93 21.54 11.13
C VAL A 125 -5.42 21.49 11.41
N THR A 126 -5.86 22.15 12.47
CA THR A 126 -7.29 22.21 12.79
C THR A 126 -7.95 23.40 12.11
N VAL A 127 -9.04 23.13 11.36
CA VAL A 127 -9.85 24.17 10.72
C VAL A 127 -11.32 23.76 10.76
N ASN A 128 -12.18 24.66 11.19
CA ASN A 128 -13.63 24.46 11.16
C ASN A 128 -14.19 24.80 9.78
N LEU A 129 -14.44 23.78 8.95
CA LEU A 129 -14.99 23.94 7.59
C LEU A 129 -16.35 24.67 7.54
N LYS A 130 -17.08 24.72 8.66
CA LYS A 130 -18.39 25.37 8.74
C LYS A 130 -18.28 26.89 8.96
N SER A 131 -17.13 27.41 9.39
CA SER A 131 -16.93 28.85 9.55
C SER A 131 -16.50 29.50 8.24
N LYS A 132 -16.88 30.77 8.02
CA LYS A 132 -16.46 31.52 6.82
C LYS A 132 -14.94 31.71 6.77
N ASN A 133 -14.33 32.01 7.92
CA ASN A 133 -12.87 32.13 8.03
C ASN A 133 -12.18 30.79 7.74
N GLY A 134 -12.75 29.67 8.20
CA GLY A 134 -12.23 28.33 7.90
C GLY A 134 -12.28 27.99 6.42
N GLN A 135 -13.36 28.36 5.72
CA GLN A 135 -13.46 28.20 4.26
C GLN A 135 -12.39 29.04 3.53
N GLN A 136 -12.19 30.30 3.94
CA GLN A 136 -11.16 31.16 3.36
C GLN A 136 -9.75 30.63 3.58
N ILE A 137 -9.45 30.11 4.78
CA ILE A 137 -8.18 29.43 5.08
C ILE A 137 -7.98 28.26 4.11
N LEU A 138 -9.00 27.42 3.94
CA LEU A 138 -8.90 26.25 3.06
C LEU A 138 -8.76 26.63 1.59
N HIS A 139 -9.46 27.67 1.11
CA HIS A 139 -9.27 28.18 -0.25
C HIS A 139 -7.83 28.67 -0.48
N LYS A 140 -7.24 29.37 0.49
CA LYS A 140 -5.82 29.78 0.42
C LYS A 140 -4.88 28.57 0.42
N LEU A 141 -5.19 27.52 1.19
CA LEU A 141 -4.40 26.27 1.18
C LEU A 141 -4.53 25.53 -0.17
N VAL A 142 -5.71 25.46 -0.77
CA VAL A 142 -5.93 24.88 -2.11
C VAL A 142 -5.07 25.59 -3.16
N ALA A 143 -4.96 26.91 -3.09
CA ALA A 143 -4.12 27.70 -3.99
C ALA A 143 -2.62 27.39 -3.88
N ASN A 144 -2.19 26.78 -2.76
CA ASN A 144 -0.77 26.52 -2.46
C ASN A 144 -0.40 25.02 -2.40
N CYS A 145 -1.34 24.13 -2.72
CA CYS A 145 -1.12 22.69 -2.75
C CYS A 145 -1.19 22.14 -4.18
N ASP A 146 -0.46 21.05 -4.45
CA ASP A 146 -0.45 20.37 -5.75
C ASP A 146 -1.56 19.32 -5.86
N ILE A 147 -1.90 18.72 -4.73
CA ILE A 147 -2.86 17.62 -4.63
C ILE A 147 -3.88 17.94 -3.54
N LEU A 148 -5.15 17.69 -3.82
CA LEU A 148 -6.22 17.65 -2.82
C LEU A 148 -6.84 16.26 -2.82
N ILE A 149 -6.94 15.64 -1.66
CA ILE A 149 -7.62 14.35 -1.48
C ILE A 149 -8.71 14.43 -0.42
N GLU A 150 -9.86 13.85 -0.74
CA GLU A 150 -11.05 13.89 0.09
C GLU A 150 -11.87 12.60 0.00
N ASN A 151 -12.68 12.33 1.03
CA ASN A 151 -13.60 11.20 1.07
C ASN A 151 -14.94 11.57 1.74
N PHE A 152 -15.44 12.77 1.44
CA PHE A 152 -16.77 13.18 1.88
C PHE A 152 -17.84 12.50 1.02
N LYS A 153 -19.10 12.55 1.49
CA LYS A 153 -20.22 12.14 0.65
C LYS A 153 -20.28 13.03 -0.59
N VAL A 154 -20.59 12.44 -1.73
CA VAL A 154 -20.75 13.14 -3.02
C VAL A 154 -21.58 14.42 -2.86
N GLY A 155 -21.07 15.52 -3.42
CA GLY A 155 -21.67 16.87 -3.35
C GLY A 155 -21.50 17.61 -2.01
N SER A 156 -20.96 16.98 -0.96
CA SER A 156 -20.90 17.63 0.37
C SER A 156 -19.96 18.83 0.45
N LEU A 157 -18.93 18.87 -0.39
CA LEU A 157 -17.92 19.95 -0.39
C LEU A 157 -18.33 21.15 -1.24
N GLU A 158 -19.37 21.05 -2.07
CA GLU A 158 -19.84 22.13 -2.95
C GLU A 158 -20.26 23.36 -2.14
N LYS A 159 -21.02 23.16 -1.06
CA LYS A 159 -21.43 24.23 -0.14
C LYS A 159 -20.28 24.94 0.59
N PHE A 160 -19.07 24.40 0.53
CA PHE A 160 -17.86 24.98 1.11
C PHE A 160 -16.91 25.54 0.04
N GLY A 161 -17.25 25.41 -1.24
CA GLY A 161 -16.36 25.77 -2.36
C GLY A 161 -15.10 24.91 -2.40
N LEU A 162 -15.20 23.63 -2.02
CA LEU A 162 -14.08 22.69 -1.98
C LEU A 162 -14.31 21.44 -2.85
N ASP A 163 -15.42 21.39 -3.60
CA ASP A 163 -15.61 20.39 -4.66
C ASP A 163 -14.61 20.60 -5.80
N TYR A 164 -14.50 19.62 -6.70
CA TYR A 164 -13.53 19.66 -7.80
C TYR A 164 -13.61 20.94 -8.63
N LYS A 165 -14.81 21.41 -9.00
CA LYS A 165 -14.94 22.60 -9.86
C LYS A 165 -14.45 23.85 -9.14
N SER A 166 -14.82 24.00 -7.87
CA SER A 166 -14.38 25.12 -7.05
C SER A 166 -12.87 25.08 -6.80
N ALA A 167 -12.31 23.92 -6.48
CA ALA A 167 -10.87 23.75 -6.27
C ALA A 167 -10.07 24.03 -7.55
N LYS A 168 -10.53 23.54 -8.71
CA LYS A 168 -9.93 23.79 -10.02
C LYS A 168 -9.99 25.27 -10.43
N ALA A 169 -11.06 25.98 -10.05
CA ALA A 169 -11.16 27.41 -10.28
C ALA A 169 -10.16 28.23 -9.44
N ILE A 170 -9.85 27.76 -8.22
CA ILE A 170 -8.83 28.37 -7.34
C ILE A 170 -7.42 28.03 -7.83
N ASN A 171 -7.20 26.77 -8.20
CA ASN A 171 -5.92 26.25 -8.64
C ASN A 171 -6.13 25.39 -9.91
N PRO A 172 -5.92 25.96 -11.11
CA PRO A 172 -6.07 25.25 -12.38
C PRO A 172 -5.13 24.05 -12.55
N ASP A 173 -4.18 23.87 -11.65
CA ASP A 173 -3.12 22.88 -11.71
C ASP A 173 -3.26 21.77 -10.67
N ILE A 174 -4.33 21.82 -9.87
CA ILE A 174 -4.61 20.87 -8.78
C ILE A 174 -4.92 19.47 -9.32
N ILE A 175 -4.28 18.46 -8.74
CA ILE A 175 -4.70 17.05 -8.86
C ILE A 175 -5.73 16.80 -7.76
N TYR A 176 -6.96 16.47 -8.14
CA TYR A 176 -8.06 16.25 -7.20
C TYR A 176 -8.38 14.76 -7.11
N CYS A 177 -8.39 14.19 -5.91
CA CYS A 177 -8.68 12.78 -5.70
C CYS A 177 -9.87 12.61 -4.74
N SER A 178 -10.95 12.02 -5.25
CA SER A 178 -12.13 11.65 -4.48
C SER A 178 -12.16 10.17 -4.20
N ILE A 179 -12.45 9.78 -2.96
CA ILE A 179 -12.68 8.39 -2.57
C ILE A 179 -14.08 8.27 -1.97
N THR A 180 -14.98 7.54 -2.64
CA THR A 180 -16.36 7.35 -2.18
C THR A 180 -16.74 5.87 -2.19
N GLY A 181 -17.91 5.51 -1.64
CA GLY A 181 -18.36 4.11 -1.64
C GLY A 181 -18.63 3.56 -3.05
N PHE A 182 -19.24 4.38 -3.91
CA PHE A 182 -19.86 3.95 -5.16
C PHE A 182 -19.47 4.78 -6.40
N GLY A 183 -18.56 5.74 -6.26
CA GLY A 183 -18.17 6.65 -7.33
C GLY A 183 -19.08 7.88 -7.40
N GLN A 184 -18.63 8.92 -8.10
CA GLN A 184 -19.34 10.19 -8.23
C GLN A 184 -20.50 10.09 -9.24
N ASP A 185 -20.36 9.25 -10.26
CA ASP A 185 -21.27 9.11 -11.41
C ASP A 185 -22.21 7.89 -11.32
N SER A 186 -22.50 7.42 -10.11
CA SER A 186 -23.37 6.27 -9.85
C SER A 186 -24.76 6.67 -9.36
N SER A 187 -25.79 5.88 -9.70
CA SER A 187 -27.12 6.01 -9.08
C SER A 187 -27.09 5.80 -7.54
N LYS A 188 -26.03 5.15 -7.05
CA LYS A 188 -25.78 4.89 -5.62
C LYS A 188 -24.77 5.87 -4.99
N SER A 189 -24.35 6.91 -5.71
CA SER A 189 -23.33 7.88 -5.26
C SER A 189 -23.66 8.56 -3.91
N HIS A 190 -24.94 8.70 -3.60
CA HIS A 190 -25.44 9.28 -2.35
C HIS A 190 -25.34 8.35 -1.13
N LEU A 191 -25.12 7.05 -1.33
CA LEU A 191 -25.05 6.07 -0.26
C LEU A 191 -23.69 6.12 0.47
N PRO A 192 -23.65 5.98 1.79
CA PRO A 192 -22.40 5.85 2.52
C PRO A 192 -21.72 4.51 2.19
N GLY A 193 -20.38 4.51 2.18
CA GLY A 193 -19.58 3.31 1.99
C GLY A 193 -18.53 3.16 3.09
N TYR A 194 -18.47 1.97 3.68
CA TYR A 194 -17.40 1.55 4.58
C TYR A 194 -16.90 0.17 4.14
N ASP A 195 -15.64 -0.13 4.44
CA ASP A 195 -14.95 -1.37 4.06
C ASP A 195 -15.83 -2.62 4.17
N PHE A 196 -16.43 -2.87 5.33
CA PHE A 196 -17.18 -4.12 5.54
C PHE A 196 -18.39 -4.26 4.62
N VAL A 197 -19.11 -3.16 4.36
CA VAL A 197 -20.25 -3.15 3.42
C VAL A 197 -19.75 -3.41 2.00
N MET A 198 -18.63 -2.81 1.62
CA MET A 198 -18.07 -2.96 0.27
C MET A 198 -17.53 -4.38 0.04
N GLN A 199 -16.90 -5.01 1.03
CA GLN A 199 -16.51 -6.42 0.96
C GLN A 199 -17.72 -7.36 0.76
N ALA A 200 -18.86 -7.04 1.38
CA ALA A 200 -20.10 -7.81 1.22
C ALA A 200 -20.69 -7.65 -0.19
N MET A 201 -20.71 -6.42 -0.70
CA MET A 201 -21.32 -6.08 -1.98
C MET A 201 -20.46 -6.51 -3.18
N SER A 202 -19.14 -6.54 -3.04
CA SER A 202 -18.22 -6.88 -4.12
C SER A 202 -18.13 -8.36 -4.43
N GLY A 203 -18.62 -9.23 -3.54
CA GLY A 203 -18.47 -10.69 -3.65
C GLY A 203 -17.20 -11.23 -2.97
N VAL A 204 -16.33 -10.39 -2.40
CA VAL A 204 -15.14 -10.83 -1.63
C VAL A 204 -15.53 -11.72 -0.46
N MET A 205 -16.57 -11.36 0.31
CA MET A 205 -17.05 -12.22 1.39
C MET A 205 -17.61 -13.56 0.86
N SER A 206 -18.23 -13.57 -0.33
CA SER A 206 -18.84 -14.77 -0.89
C SER A 206 -17.84 -15.90 -1.18
N ILE A 207 -16.55 -15.56 -1.30
CA ILE A 207 -15.44 -16.48 -1.55
C ILE A 207 -14.50 -16.64 -0.34
N THR A 208 -14.76 -15.96 0.78
CA THR A 208 -13.88 -15.94 1.96
C THR A 208 -14.51 -16.67 3.14
N GLY A 209 -13.81 -17.66 3.68
CA GLY A 209 -14.22 -18.46 4.86
C GLY A 209 -14.52 -19.93 4.54
N ASP A 210 -15.08 -20.64 5.53
CA ASP A 210 -15.49 -22.03 5.37
C ASP A 210 -16.81 -22.13 4.58
N GLN A 211 -16.97 -23.24 3.85
CA GLN A 211 -18.16 -23.47 3.04
C GLN A 211 -19.42 -23.68 3.91
N ASN A 212 -19.27 -24.22 5.11
CA ASN A 212 -20.36 -24.60 6.00
C ASN A 212 -20.74 -23.50 7.01
N THR A 213 -20.04 -22.35 6.97
CA THR A 213 -20.31 -21.20 7.84
C THR A 213 -20.81 -20.00 7.03
N SER A 214 -21.23 -18.96 7.75
CA SER A 214 -21.47 -17.64 7.15
C SER A 214 -20.22 -17.11 6.45
N PRO A 215 -20.37 -16.25 5.42
CA PRO A 215 -19.26 -15.53 4.79
C PRO A 215 -18.41 -14.74 5.80
N PHE A 216 -17.09 -14.73 5.62
CA PHE A 216 -16.18 -13.96 6.46
C PHE A 216 -15.70 -12.70 5.73
N LYS A 217 -15.49 -11.62 6.49
CA LYS A 217 -14.68 -10.49 6.01
C LYS A 217 -13.20 -10.78 6.22
N VAL A 218 -12.36 -10.05 5.49
CA VAL A 218 -10.92 -10.02 5.76
C VAL A 218 -10.65 -9.33 7.10
N GLY A 219 -9.63 -9.81 7.84
CA GLY A 219 -9.28 -9.34 9.18
C GLY A 219 -8.73 -7.90 9.25
N VAL A 220 -8.35 -7.34 8.11
CA VAL A 220 -7.97 -5.92 7.93
C VAL A 220 -9.01 -5.25 7.02
N ALA A 221 -9.12 -3.93 7.09
CA ALA A 221 -9.96 -3.12 6.20
C ALA A 221 -9.35 -3.08 4.78
N ILE A 222 -9.38 -4.23 4.10
CA ILE A 222 -8.69 -4.47 2.83
C ILE A 222 -9.22 -3.57 1.71
N THR A 223 -10.51 -3.22 1.75
CA THR A 223 -11.12 -2.28 0.80
C THR A 223 -10.43 -0.93 0.88
N ASP A 224 -10.27 -0.41 2.10
CA ASP A 224 -9.69 0.91 2.32
C ASP A 224 -8.21 0.91 1.93
N VAL A 225 -7.46 -0.14 2.31
CA VAL A 225 -6.04 -0.28 1.97
C VAL A 225 -5.84 -0.34 0.46
N ILE A 226 -6.58 -1.19 -0.24
CA ILE A 226 -6.47 -1.33 -1.71
C ILE A 226 -6.90 -0.04 -2.41
N THR A 227 -7.97 0.61 -1.95
CA THR A 227 -8.40 1.88 -2.54
C THR A 227 -7.37 2.98 -2.32
N GLY A 228 -6.75 3.04 -1.13
CA GLY A 228 -5.64 3.95 -0.87
C GLY A 228 -4.42 3.69 -1.77
N MET A 229 -4.13 2.43 -2.09
CA MET A 229 -3.09 2.08 -3.06
C MET A 229 -3.45 2.52 -4.48
N TYR A 230 -4.70 2.34 -4.93
CA TYR A 230 -5.17 2.86 -6.22
C TYR A 230 -5.11 4.39 -6.27
N ALA A 231 -5.45 5.08 -5.18
CA ALA A 231 -5.33 6.53 -5.06
C ALA A 231 -3.88 6.99 -5.23
N ALA A 232 -2.94 6.33 -4.55
CA ALA A 232 -1.52 6.62 -4.69
C ALA A 232 -1.04 6.41 -6.14
N VAL A 233 -1.43 5.31 -6.79
CA VAL A 233 -1.11 5.03 -8.19
C VAL A 233 -1.70 6.10 -9.13
N GLY A 234 -2.96 6.48 -8.94
CA GLY A 234 -3.62 7.50 -9.73
C GLY A 234 -2.93 8.87 -9.60
N ILE A 235 -2.63 9.27 -8.36
CA ILE A 235 -1.94 10.54 -8.06
C ILE A 235 -0.55 10.54 -8.70
N LEU A 236 0.25 9.50 -8.49
CA LEU A 236 1.59 9.39 -9.09
C LEU A 236 1.54 9.43 -10.62
N SER A 237 0.53 8.79 -11.23
CA SER A 237 0.32 8.84 -12.67
C SER A 237 0.06 10.27 -13.15
N LYS A 238 -0.74 11.05 -12.41
CA LYS A 238 -1.02 12.46 -12.74
C LYS A 238 0.15 13.39 -12.50
N VAL A 239 0.94 13.14 -11.45
CA VAL A 239 2.21 13.86 -11.22
C VAL A 239 3.16 13.65 -12.41
N ILE A 240 3.33 12.42 -12.87
CA ILE A 240 4.20 12.10 -14.03
C ILE A 240 3.65 12.72 -15.31
N GLU A 241 2.34 12.66 -15.54
CA GLU A 241 1.68 13.29 -16.69
C GLU A 241 1.95 14.80 -16.73
N LYS A 242 1.74 15.50 -15.61
CA LYS A 242 1.99 16.93 -15.49
C LYS A 242 3.46 17.28 -15.74
N GLN A 243 4.40 16.52 -15.16
CA GLN A 243 5.83 16.71 -15.40
C GLN A 243 6.23 16.53 -16.88
N ARG A 244 5.65 15.53 -17.56
CA ARG A 244 5.90 15.30 -19.00
C ARG A 244 5.31 16.38 -19.89
N ASN A 245 4.16 16.93 -19.53
CA ASN A 245 3.53 18.01 -20.29
C ASN A 245 4.34 19.31 -20.15
N LEU A 246 4.90 19.58 -18.96
CA LEU A 246 5.82 20.71 -18.76
C LEU A 246 7.11 20.60 -19.59
N SER A 247 7.58 19.38 -19.88
CA SER A 247 8.80 19.17 -20.67
C SER A 247 8.61 19.19 -22.19
N ASN A 248 7.37 19.12 -22.69
CA ASN A 248 7.05 19.04 -24.11
C ASN A 248 6.25 20.27 -24.54
N GLU A 249 6.93 21.35 -24.94
CA GLU A 249 6.31 22.62 -25.38
C GLU A 249 5.38 22.48 -26.60
N GLU A 250 5.43 21.37 -27.36
CA GLU A 250 4.76 21.22 -28.67
C GLU A 250 3.42 20.46 -28.69
N LYS A 251 2.78 20.12 -27.56
CA LYS A 251 1.50 19.36 -27.60
C LYS A 251 0.40 19.91 -26.69
N ALA A 252 -0.07 21.10 -27.01
CA ALA A 252 -1.25 21.70 -26.38
C ALA A 252 -2.55 21.63 -27.24
N GLU A 253 -2.49 21.29 -28.52
CA GLU A 253 -3.69 21.36 -29.38
C GLU A 253 -4.57 20.09 -29.38
N ASN A 254 -4.05 18.94 -28.92
CA ASN A 254 -4.81 17.68 -28.87
C ASN A 254 -4.56 16.84 -27.60
N SER A 255 -3.87 17.38 -26.59
CA SER A 255 -3.73 16.68 -25.30
C SER A 255 -5.00 16.89 -24.49
N ILE A 256 -5.63 15.79 -24.09
CA ILE A 256 -6.79 15.78 -23.19
C ILE A 256 -6.28 16.21 -21.80
N SER A 257 -6.08 17.51 -21.62
CA SER A 257 -5.69 18.19 -20.36
C SER A 257 -6.84 18.29 -19.35
N THR A 258 -7.89 17.47 -19.50
CA THR A 258 -9.18 17.69 -18.82
C THR A 258 -9.45 16.77 -17.63
N ASN A 259 -8.56 15.81 -17.34
CA ASN A 259 -8.86 14.72 -16.42
C ASN A 259 -7.96 14.73 -15.16
N ASP A 260 -7.85 15.87 -14.48
CA ASP A 260 -7.11 15.97 -13.20
C ASP A 260 -7.92 15.54 -11.98
N TRP A 261 -9.17 15.14 -12.20
CA TRP A 261 -10.01 14.53 -11.17
C TRP A 261 -9.89 13.00 -11.24
N ILE A 262 -9.38 12.41 -10.17
CA ILE A 262 -9.36 10.98 -9.91
C ILE A 262 -10.60 10.65 -9.07
N ASP A 263 -11.55 9.95 -9.66
CA ASP A 263 -12.73 9.41 -8.95
C ASP A 263 -12.51 7.92 -8.67
N LEU A 264 -12.44 7.56 -7.39
CA LEU A 264 -12.35 6.18 -6.94
C LEU A 264 -13.58 5.79 -6.13
N SER A 265 -14.09 4.60 -6.45
CA SER A 265 -15.07 3.93 -5.61
C SER A 265 -14.46 2.73 -4.86
N LEU A 266 -14.82 2.61 -3.58
CA LEU A 266 -14.44 1.46 -2.76
C LEU A 266 -14.92 0.14 -3.39
N LEU A 267 -16.10 0.15 -4.03
CA LEU A 267 -16.68 -1.00 -4.69
C LEU A 267 -15.87 -1.42 -5.92
N ASP A 268 -15.50 -0.49 -6.81
CA ASP A 268 -14.74 -0.80 -8.02
C ASP A 268 -13.35 -1.35 -7.68
N CYS A 269 -12.68 -0.74 -6.70
CA CYS A 269 -11.40 -1.23 -6.18
C CYS A 269 -11.52 -2.67 -5.65
N ASN A 270 -12.65 -3.02 -5.02
CA ASN A 270 -12.91 -4.40 -4.58
C ASN A 270 -13.23 -5.36 -5.73
N ILE A 271 -13.98 -4.91 -6.74
CA ILE A 271 -14.26 -5.74 -7.93
C ILE A 271 -12.95 -6.06 -8.66
N ALA A 272 -12.07 -5.06 -8.82
CA ALA A 272 -10.74 -5.28 -9.38
C ALA A 272 -9.89 -6.24 -8.52
N TYR A 273 -10.05 -6.19 -7.19
CA TYR A 273 -9.37 -7.09 -6.25
C TYR A 273 -9.79 -8.57 -6.36
N LEU A 274 -10.92 -8.91 -7.01
CA LEU A 274 -11.31 -10.30 -7.23
C LEU A 274 -10.40 -11.07 -8.19
N VAL A 275 -9.65 -10.37 -9.05
CA VAL A 275 -8.65 -10.91 -9.98
C VAL A 275 -9.14 -12.19 -10.69
N ASN A 276 -8.58 -13.36 -10.36
CA ASN A 276 -8.87 -14.62 -11.03
C ASN A 276 -10.28 -15.13 -10.72
N GLN A 277 -10.88 -14.78 -9.58
CA GLN A 277 -12.23 -15.22 -9.24
C GLN A 277 -13.28 -14.52 -10.10
N ALA A 278 -13.10 -13.22 -10.37
CA ALA A 278 -13.93 -12.50 -11.32
C ALA A 278 -13.77 -13.09 -12.73
N THR A 279 -12.54 -13.32 -13.17
CA THR A 279 -12.27 -13.89 -14.51
C THR A 279 -12.84 -15.31 -14.64
N ASN A 280 -12.71 -16.16 -13.62
CA ASN A 280 -13.32 -17.49 -13.56
C ASN A 280 -14.84 -17.43 -13.75
N TYR A 281 -15.52 -16.48 -13.07
CA TYR A 281 -16.95 -16.27 -13.27
C TYR A 281 -17.26 -15.82 -14.70
N LEU A 282 -16.57 -14.80 -15.22
CA LEU A 282 -16.79 -14.28 -16.57
C LEU A 282 -16.58 -15.36 -17.66
N GLN A 283 -15.69 -16.32 -17.43
CA GLN A 283 -15.42 -17.41 -18.36
C GLN A 283 -16.40 -18.58 -18.27
N THR A 284 -17.07 -18.77 -17.12
CA THR A 284 -17.86 -19.98 -16.86
C THR A 284 -19.33 -19.72 -16.52
N ASN A 285 -19.70 -18.48 -16.23
CA ASN A 285 -20.97 -18.08 -15.60
C ASN A 285 -21.30 -18.80 -14.29
N ASN A 286 -20.31 -19.45 -13.66
CA ASN A 286 -20.47 -20.14 -12.38
C ASN A 286 -19.78 -19.33 -11.28
N SER A 287 -20.56 -18.87 -10.31
CA SER A 287 -20.01 -18.12 -9.18
C SER A 287 -19.10 -19.01 -8.33
N PRO A 288 -17.85 -18.58 -8.03
CA PRO A 288 -16.98 -19.30 -7.11
C PRO A 288 -17.62 -19.42 -5.72
N LYS A 289 -17.27 -20.47 -4.99
CA LYS A 289 -17.76 -20.73 -3.63
C LYS A 289 -16.61 -20.67 -2.63
N ARG A 290 -16.94 -20.41 -1.36
CA ARG A 290 -16.02 -20.58 -0.23
C ARG A 290 -15.50 -22.02 -0.20
N ILE A 291 -14.19 -22.17 -0.08
CA ILE A 291 -13.51 -23.48 -0.02
C ILE A 291 -12.48 -23.55 1.13
N GLY A 292 -12.53 -22.62 2.09
CA GLY A 292 -11.51 -22.50 3.14
C GLY A 292 -10.19 -21.96 2.59
N ASN A 293 -9.07 -22.49 3.08
CA ASN A 293 -7.71 -22.06 2.70
C ASN A 293 -7.23 -22.60 1.33
N ARG A 294 -8.06 -23.38 0.65
CA ARG A 294 -7.73 -24.03 -0.62
C ARG A 294 -7.62 -23.00 -1.74
N HIS A 295 -6.59 -23.13 -2.57
CA HIS A 295 -6.58 -22.43 -3.85
C HIS A 295 -7.61 -23.08 -4.82
N PRO A 296 -8.44 -22.30 -5.53
CA PRO A 296 -9.46 -22.88 -6.42
C PRO A 296 -8.84 -23.71 -7.56
N ASN A 297 -7.72 -23.22 -8.11
CA ASN A 297 -7.14 -23.74 -9.35
C ASN A 297 -5.84 -24.55 -9.15
N ILE A 298 -5.33 -24.70 -7.93
CA ILE A 298 -4.01 -25.30 -7.67
C ILE A 298 -4.13 -26.31 -6.51
N ALA A 299 -3.39 -27.41 -6.57
CA ALA A 299 -3.30 -28.40 -5.48
C ALA A 299 -1.93 -29.14 -5.49
N PRO A 300 -1.35 -29.47 -4.32
CA PRO A 300 -1.74 -28.99 -2.99
C PRO A 300 -1.32 -27.52 -2.82
N TYR A 301 -2.31 -26.69 -2.50
CA TYR A 301 -2.14 -25.29 -2.13
C TYR A 301 -3.18 -25.03 -1.04
N ASP A 302 -2.82 -25.40 0.19
CA ASP A 302 -3.75 -25.56 1.31
C ASP A 302 -2.97 -25.59 2.65
N LEU A 303 -3.70 -25.64 3.76
CA LEU A 303 -3.17 -26.10 5.04
C LEU A 303 -3.01 -27.63 5.04
N ILE A 304 -1.94 -28.09 5.66
CA ILE A 304 -1.63 -29.50 5.85
C ILE A 304 -1.39 -29.74 7.33
N LYS A 305 -2.12 -30.72 7.89
CA LYS A 305 -2.00 -31.10 9.29
C LYS A 305 -0.72 -31.87 9.56
N CYS A 306 -0.03 -31.53 10.64
CA CYS A 306 1.13 -32.23 11.20
C CYS A 306 0.83 -32.67 12.65
N LYS A 307 1.79 -33.34 13.29
CA LYS A 307 1.65 -33.82 14.69
C LYS A 307 1.25 -32.76 15.71
N ASN A 308 1.79 -31.55 15.55
CA ASN A 308 1.72 -30.45 16.53
C ASN A 308 1.08 -29.18 15.94
N GLY A 309 0.20 -29.33 14.94
CA GLY A 309 -0.55 -28.24 14.30
C GLY A 309 -0.40 -28.24 12.78
N ASP A 310 -0.75 -27.13 12.13
CA ASP A 310 -0.83 -27.05 10.67
C ASP A 310 0.32 -26.23 10.08
N ILE A 311 0.69 -26.56 8.84
CA ILE A 311 1.55 -25.73 7.98
C ILE A 311 0.78 -25.33 6.72
N VAL A 312 1.14 -24.20 6.11
CA VAL A 312 0.72 -23.89 4.74
C VAL A 312 1.73 -24.47 3.77
N VAL A 313 1.25 -25.04 2.67
CA VAL A 313 2.08 -25.45 1.53
C VAL A 313 1.50 -24.88 0.25
N ALA A 314 2.38 -24.38 -0.62
CA ALA A 314 2.03 -23.83 -1.92
C ALA A 314 2.83 -24.54 -3.03
N VAL A 315 2.33 -25.69 -3.49
CA VAL A 315 2.88 -26.40 -4.66
C VAL A 315 2.26 -25.83 -5.92
N GLY A 316 2.99 -24.93 -6.58
CA GLY A 316 2.52 -24.20 -7.75
C GLY A 316 2.71 -24.93 -9.08
N ASN A 317 3.53 -25.99 -9.13
CA ASN A 317 3.80 -26.73 -10.37
C ASN A 317 4.13 -28.21 -10.12
N ASP A 318 4.17 -28.99 -11.20
CA ASP A 318 4.35 -30.45 -11.15
C ASP A 318 5.75 -30.85 -10.65
N ALA A 319 6.79 -30.06 -10.94
CA ALA A 319 8.13 -30.32 -10.44
C ALA A 319 8.23 -30.13 -8.91
N GLN A 320 7.62 -29.08 -8.38
CA GLN A 320 7.47 -28.88 -6.93
C GLN A 320 6.65 -30.01 -6.31
N PHE A 321 5.64 -30.53 -7.00
CA PHE A 321 4.85 -31.66 -6.50
C PHE A 321 5.69 -32.93 -6.34
N GLN A 322 6.54 -33.25 -7.32
CA GLN A 322 7.44 -34.41 -7.20
C GLN A 322 8.39 -34.27 -6.01
N ARG A 323 8.96 -33.08 -5.79
CA ARG A 323 9.81 -32.80 -4.62
C ARG A 323 9.04 -32.92 -3.30
N PHE A 324 7.83 -32.36 -3.24
CA PHE A 324 6.94 -32.46 -2.09
C PHE A 324 6.62 -33.93 -1.73
N ILE A 325 6.23 -34.73 -2.73
CA ILE A 325 5.96 -36.17 -2.54
C ILE A 325 7.22 -36.91 -2.10
N SER A 326 8.39 -36.59 -2.67
CA SER A 326 9.67 -37.18 -2.27
C SER A 326 9.98 -36.91 -0.79
N VAL A 327 9.72 -35.68 -0.30
CA VAL A 327 9.93 -35.32 1.11
C VAL A 327 9.02 -36.13 2.03
N ILE A 328 7.70 -36.12 1.79
CA ILE A 328 6.77 -36.82 2.68
C ILE A 328 6.98 -38.34 2.63
N SER A 329 7.41 -38.87 1.49
CA SER A 329 7.70 -40.30 1.32
C SER A 329 9.05 -40.71 1.93
N SER A 330 9.91 -39.77 2.32
CA SER A 330 11.21 -40.10 2.92
C SER A 330 11.11 -40.73 4.32
N LYS A 331 9.99 -40.50 5.04
CA LYS A 331 9.76 -41.01 6.40
C LYS A 331 8.77 -42.18 6.46
N ILE A 332 8.12 -42.54 5.35
CA ILE A 332 7.15 -43.65 5.35
C ILE A 332 7.87 -45.00 5.15
N PRO A 333 7.41 -46.08 5.80
CA PRO A 333 7.90 -47.42 5.50
C PRO A 333 7.61 -47.81 4.05
N LEU A 334 8.54 -48.50 3.39
CA LEU A 334 8.35 -49.02 2.02
C LEU A 334 7.12 -49.94 1.89
N SER A 335 6.64 -50.53 2.99
CA SER A 335 5.45 -51.36 3.04
C SER A 335 4.13 -50.58 2.97
N ALA A 336 4.15 -49.25 3.06
CA ALA A 336 2.98 -48.39 3.02
C ALA A 336 3.21 -47.16 2.11
N PRO A 337 3.45 -47.36 0.79
CA PRO A 337 3.76 -46.26 -0.12
C PRO A 337 2.54 -45.37 -0.40
N PHE A 338 2.82 -44.17 -0.90
CA PHE A 338 1.81 -43.26 -1.44
C PHE A 338 1.04 -43.93 -2.58
N LYS A 339 -0.30 -43.95 -2.52
CA LYS A 339 -1.16 -44.68 -3.47
C LYS A 339 -1.65 -43.78 -4.59
N ASP A 340 -1.95 -44.38 -5.75
CA ASP A 340 -2.55 -43.72 -6.91
C ASP A 340 -1.77 -42.49 -7.42
N LEU A 341 -0.43 -42.53 -7.39
CA LEU A 341 0.41 -41.39 -7.78
C LEU A 341 0.19 -40.96 -9.25
N ASP A 342 -0.25 -41.88 -10.10
CA ASP A 342 -0.65 -41.66 -11.49
C ASP A 342 -1.84 -40.70 -11.62
N LYS A 343 -2.71 -40.59 -10.60
CA LYS A 343 -3.83 -39.63 -10.55
C LYS A 343 -3.41 -38.22 -10.13
N PHE A 344 -2.13 -37.99 -9.83
CA PHE A 344 -1.64 -36.72 -9.28
C PHE A 344 -0.51 -36.09 -10.11
N THR A 345 -0.21 -36.62 -11.29
CA THR A 345 0.96 -36.21 -12.09
C THR A 345 0.87 -34.75 -12.56
N THR A 346 -0.30 -34.28 -12.96
CA THR A 346 -0.54 -32.88 -13.37
C THR A 346 -1.39 -32.09 -12.37
N ASN A 347 -1.21 -30.77 -12.32
CA ASN A 347 -2.03 -29.90 -11.47
C ASN A 347 -3.54 -30.10 -11.68
N ALA A 348 -3.99 -30.20 -12.93
CA ALA A 348 -5.41 -30.39 -13.23
C ALA A 348 -5.97 -31.68 -12.58
N GLN A 349 -5.21 -32.78 -12.64
CA GLN A 349 -5.59 -34.01 -11.99
C GLN A 349 -5.54 -33.91 -10.46
N ARG A 350 -4.56 -33.20 -9.90
CA ARG A 350 -4.50 -32.93 -8.45
C ARG A 350 -5.69 -32.10 -7.97
N VAL A 351 -6.13 -31.12 -8.75
CA VAL A 351 -7.33 -30.33 -8.45
C VAL A 351 -8.58 -31.20 -8.51
N ALA A 352 -8.73 -32.02 -9.54
CA ALA A 352 -9.87 -32.93 -9.71
C ALA A 352 -9.95 -33.98 -8.59
N ASN A 353 -8.80 -34.46 -8.09
CA ASN A 353 -8.70 -35.48 -7.06
C ASN A 353 -8.26 -34.93 -5.68
N ARG A 354 -8.48 -33.63 -5.42
CA ARG A 354 -7.93 -32.91 -4.25
C ARG A 354 -8.22 -33.60 -2.92
N LYS A 355 -9.46 -34.06 -2.72
CA LYS A 355 -9.88 -34.71 -1.47
C LYS A 355 -9.03 -35.95 -1.19
N GLN A 356 -8.92 -36.83 -2.18
CA GLN A 356 -8.11 -38.05 -2.07
C GLN A 356 -6.63 -37.73 -1.85
N LEU A 357 -6.10 -36.71 -2.55
CA LEU A 357 -4.72 -36.26 -2.39
C LEU A 357 -4.44 -35.79 -0.96
N LEU A 358 -5.29 -34.90 -0.43
CA LEU A 358 -5.09 -34.31 0.90
C LEU A 358 -5.24 -35.34 2.01
N GLU A 359 -6.21 -36.26 1.92
CA GLU A 359 -6.39 -37.35 2.91
C GLU A 359 -5.13 -38.22 3.03
N GLN A 360 -4.47 -38.55 1.91
CA GLN A 360 -3.23 -39.32 1.93
C GLN A 360 -2.05 -38.51 2.49
N ILE A 361 -1.94 -37.24 2.09
CA ILE A 361 -0.90 -36.34 2.62
C ILE A 361 -1.04 -36.22 4.14
N GLU A 362 -2.23 -35.90 4.64
CA GLU A 362 -2.46 -35.68 6.07
C GLU A 362 -2.28 -36.95 6.90
N ALA A 363 -2.65 -38.13 6.37
CA ALA A 363 -2.39 -39.40 7.04
C ALA A 363 -0.88 -39.61 7.29
N ILE A 364 -0.03 -39.18 6.36
CA ILE A 364 1.42 -39.27 6.48
C ILE A 364 1.96 -38.17 7.39
N THR A 365 1.60 -36.91 7.13
CA THR A 365 2.21 -35.77 7.83
C THR A 365 1.84 -35.73 9.30
N THR A 366 0.60 -36.09 9.67
CA THR A 366 0.19 -36.20 11.08
C THR A 366 0.84 -37.35 11.82
N GLN A 367 1.27 -38.41 11.14
CA GLN A 367 1.92 -39.57 11.76
C GLN A 367 3.45 -39.42 11.86
N TYR A 368 4.10 -38.74 10.92
CA TYR A 368 5.57 -38.78 10.78
C TYR A 368 6.26 -37.44 10.96
N PHE A 369 5.56 -36.30 10.87
CA PHE A 369 6.18 -34.98 10.87
C PHE A 369 5.61 -34.04 11.93
N THR A 370 6.49 -33.32 12.62
CA THR A 370 6.14 -32.05 13.26
C THR A 370 6.09 -30.94 12.20
N LYS A 371 5.48 -29.80 12.53
CA LYS A 371 5.46 -28.61 11.66
C LYS A 371 6.88 -28.19 11.29
N GLU A 372 7.76 -28.11 12.29
CA GLU A 372 9.13 -27.64 12.17
C GLU A 372 9.97 -28.59 11.28
N ASP A 373 9.83 -29.90 11.50
CA ASP A 373 10.49 -30.92 10.67
C ASP A 373 10.06 -30.79 9.20
N LEU A 374 8.75 -30.72 8.95
CA LEU A 374 8.25 -30.69 7.58
C LEU A 374 8.65 -29.41 6.86
N ILE A 375 8.55 -28.25 7.52
CA ILE A 375 9.00 -26.97 6.97
C ILE A 375 10.49 -27.04 6.61
N ASN A 376 11.32 -27.55 7.51
CA ASN A 376 12.77 -27.66 7.26
C ASN A 376 13.09 -28.58 6.08
N GLU A 377 12.44 -29.73 5.96
CA GLU A 377 12.67 -30.65 4.84
C GLU A 377 12.12 -30.12 3.51
N LEU A 378 10.96 -29.46 3.52
CA LEU A 378 10.40 -28.83 2.33
C LEU A 378 11.25 -27.65 1.84
N ASN A 379 11.77 -26.84 2.75
CA ASN A 379 12.67 -25.72 2.41
C ASN A 379 13.97 -26.21 1.77
N LYS A 380 14.56 -27.31 2.27
CA LYS A 380 15.75 -27.95 1.63
C LYS A 380 15.48 -28.39 0.19
N GLN A 381 14.23 -28.65 -0.16
CA GLN A 381 13.79 -29.08 -1.49
C GLN A 381 13.12 -27.96 -2.29
N GLU A 382 13.23 -26.71 -1.85
CA GLU A 382 12.65 -25.55 -2.54
C GLU A 382 11.14 -25.73 -2.84
N VAL A 383 10.42 -26.28 -1.86
CA VAL A 383 8.95 -26.37 -1.88
C VAL A 383 8.40 -25.27 -0.97
N PRO A 384 7.65 -24.29 -1.51
CA PRO A 384 7.12 -23.19 -0.72
C PRO A 384 6.19 -23.67 0.40
N CYS A 385 6.53 -23.33 1.63
CA CYS A 385 5.75 -23.66 2.83
C CYS A 385 5.99 -22.65 3.95
N GLY A 386 5.17 -22.71 5.01
CA GLY A 386 5.35 -21.86 6.19
C GLY A 386 4.35 -22.15 7.30
N SER A 387 4.51 -21.45 8.42
CA SER A 387 3.58 -21.51 9.55
C SER A 387 2.45 -20.47 9.41
N VAL A 388 1.28 -20.77 9.97
CA VAL A 388 0.23 -19.77 10.18
C VAL A 388 0.55 -19.02 11.47
N ASN A 389 1.18 -17.86 11.33
CA ASN A 389 1.61 -17.05 12.47
C ASN A 389 0.47 -16.16 13.00
N THR A 390 0.42 -15.96 14.30
CA THR A 390 -0.27 -14.82 14.92
C THR A 390 0.40 -13.51 14.50
N VAL A 391 -0.30 -12.38 14.67
CA VAL A 391 0.28 -11.05 14.38
C VAL A 391 1.54 -10.81 15.21
N GLY A 392 1.56 -11.23 16.47
CA GLY A 392 2.73 -11.12 17.35
C GLY A 392 3.92 -11.92 16.83
N GLU A 393 3.71 -13.21 16.50
CA GLU A 393 4.77 -14.06 15.92
C GLU A 393 5.30 -13.50 14.60
N ALA A 394 4.42 -13.01 13.72
CA ALA A 394 4.84 -12.41 12.45
C ALA A 394 5.70 -11.16 12.67
N LEU A 395 5.33 -10.28 13.61
CA LEU A 395 6.08 -9.06 13.89
C LEU A 395 7.39 -9.32 14.66
N SER A 396 7.49 -10.43 15.37
CA SER A 396 8.71 -10.86 16.07
C SER A 396 9.67 -11.68 15.21
N ASP A 397 9.32 -11.97 13.95
CA ASP A 397 10.18 -12.71 13.02
C ASP A 397 11.46 -11.93 12.68
N ALA A 398 12.61 -12.62 12.69
CA ALA A 398 13.91 -12.01 12.40
C ALA A 398 13.94 -11.32 11.03
N GLN A 399 13.27 -11.89 10.02
CA GLN A 399 13.13 -11.31 8.69
C GLN A 399 12.46 -9.94 8.75
N ILE A 400 11.45 -9.74 9.61
CA ILE A 400 10.72 -8.46 9.74
C ILE A 400 11.60 -7.39 10.37
N THR A 401 12.41 -7.77 11.36
CA THR A 401 13.43 -6.90 11.96
C THR A 401 14.53 -6.54 10.95
N GLU A 402 15.13 -7.52 10.27
CA GLU A 402 16.14 -7.32 9.22
C GLU A 402 15.61 -6.48 8.05
N ARG A 403 14.29 -6.54 7.82
CA ARG A 403 13.60 -5.74 6.80
C ARG A 403 13.21 -4.35 7.26
N ASN A 404 13.46 -3.99 8.52
CA ASN A 404 13.11 -2.72 9.16
C ASN A 404 11.63 -2.35 8.96
N MET A 405 10.75 -3.34 9.18
CA MET A 405 9.30 -3.19 9.00
C MET A 405 8.59 -2.65 10.25
N ILE A 406 9.29 -2.46 11.36
CA ILE A 406 8.77 -1.82 12.57
C ILE A 406 9.54 -0.52 12.78
N TRP A 407 8.86 0.62 12.61
CA TRP A 407 9.46 1.93 12.83
C TRP A 407 9.08 2.46 14.19
N THR A 408 10.09 2.84 14.96
CA THR A 408 9.92 3.53 16.25
C THR A 408 10.37 4.98 16.14
N PHE A 409 9.60 5.91 16.69
CA PHE A 409 9.84 7.36 16.58
C PHE A 409 10.36 8.01 17.86
N ASP A 410 10.67 7.21 18.87
CA ASP A 410 11.19 7.71 20.14
C ASP A 410 12.63 8.18 19.99
N GLN A 411 12.91 9.36 20.53
CA GLN A 411 14.26 9.89 20.67
C GLN A 411 14.83 9.37 21.99
N GLN A 412 15.70 8.36 21.95
CA GLN A 412 16.57 8.03 23.09
C GLN A 412 18.02 8.15 22.64
N GLU A 413 18.67 9.23 23.08
CA GLU A 413 20.04 9.54 22.73
C GLU A 413 20.97 8.36 23.08
N GLY A 414 21.78 7.93 22.10
CA GLY A 414 22.74 6.84 22.26
C GLY A 414 22.19 5.41 22.16
N LYS A 415 20.90 5.20 21.86
CA LYS A 415 20.32 3.86 21.64
C LYS A 415 20.05 3.58 20.17
N SER A 416 20.33 2.35 19.74
CA SER A 416 19.97 1.83 18.43
C SER A 416 18.46 1.56 18.30
N ASP A 417 17.96 1.46 17.07
CA ASP A 417 16.56 1.12 16.78
C ASP A 417 16.16 -0.23 17.39
N GLU A 418 17.07 -1.21 17.44
CA GLU A 418 16.85 -2.52 18.05
C GLU A 418 16.68 -2.42 19.58
N GLU A 419 17.51 -1.61 20.24
CA GLU A 419 17.41 -1.37 21.68
C GLU A 419 16.11 -0.65 22.05
N ILE A 420 15.71 0.32 21.23
CA ILE A 420 14.44 1.05 21.38
C ILE A 420 13.26 0.08 21.16
N GLN A 421 13.27 -0.71 20.08
CA GLN A 421 12.22 -1.71 19.82
C GLN A 421 12.08 -2.71 20.97
N LYS A 422 13.19 -3.22 21.50
CA LYS A 422 13.20 -4.13 22.66
C LYS A 422 12.61 -3.45 23.91
N TYR A 423 13.01 -2.22 24.20
CA TYR A 423 12.46 -1.46 25.33
C TYR A 423 10.94 -1.32 25.24
N HIS A 424 10.39 -1.01 24.07
CA HIS A 424 8.94 -0.90 23.87
C HIS A 424 8.22 -2.25 23.73
N HIS A 425 8.94 -3.33 23.42
CA HIS A 425 8.37 -4.68 23.54
C HIS A 425 8.04 -4.95 25.02
N ASP A 426 8.97 -4.63 25.91
CA ASP A 426 8.81 -4.80 27.36
C ASP A 426 7.86 -3.74 27.97
N GLN A 427 7.72 -2.57 27.33
CA GLN A 427 6.83 -1.48 27.74
C GLN A 427 5.94 -0.98 26.58
N PRO A 428 4.85 -1.68 26.24
CA PRO A 428 4.12 -1.46 24.98
C PRO A 428 3.35 -0.14 24.85
N GLN A 429 3.29 0.67 25.91
CA GLN A 429 2.64 1.98 25.93
C GLN A 429 3.60 3.16 26.05
N THR A 430 4.91 2.92 26.02
CA THR A 430 5.90 3.97 25.84
C THR A 430 6.17 4.05 24.34
N GLY A 431 6.20 5.27 23.80
CA GLY A 431 6.64 5.51 22.44
C GLY A 431 5.70 5.16 21.30
N VAL A 432 6.01 5.74 20.14
CA VAL A 432 5.22 5.53 18.91
C VAL A 432 5.90 4.51 18.01
N ARG A 433 5.21 3.37 17.81
CA ARG A 433 5.61 2.33 16.85
C ARG A 433 4.59 2.17 15.75
N THR A 434 5.07 2.05 14.51
CA THR A 434 4.22 1.84 13.32
C THR A 434 4.83 0.79 12.41
N ILE A 435 4.01 0.25 11.49
CA ILE A 435 4.52 -0.60 10.41
C ILE A 435 5.19 0.28 9.36
N GLY A 436 6.45 0.00 9.05
CA GLY A 436 7.25 0.72 8.09
C GLY A 436 6.76 0.61 6.65
N ASN A 437 7.24 1.50 5.79
CA ASN A 437 6.97 1.43 4.36
C ASN A 437 7.73 0.24 3.73
N PRO A 438 7.06 -0.65 2.99
CA PRO A 438 7.72 -1.82 2.40
C PRO A 438 8.62 -1.49 1.19
N LEU A 439 8.55 -0.27 0.64
CA LEU A 439 9.38 0.14 -0.49
C LEU A 439 10.86 0.24 -0.12
N ARG A 440 11.73 -0.36 -0.94
CA ARG A 440 13.19 -0.24 -0.85
C ARG A 440 13.75 0.37 -2.11
N PHE A 441 14.23 1.60 -2.02
CA PHE A 441 15.01 2.20 -3.11
C PHE A 441 16.48 1.83 -2.92
N ILE A 442 17.02 1.07 -3.87
CA ILE A 442 18.37 0.53 -3.84
C ILE A 442 19.18 1.24 -4.91
N ASN A 443 20.34 1.82 -4.54
CA ASN A 443 21.24 2.43 -5.51
C ASN A 443 22.22 1.39 -6.12
N GLU A 444 23.07 1.83 -7.03
CA GLU A 444 24.08 0.98 -7.70
C GLU A 444 25.08 0.33 -6.73
N GLU A 445 25.27 0.91 -5.54
CA GLU A 445 26.11 0.37 -4.46
C GLU A 445 25.37 -0.62 -3.55
N HIS A 446 24.15 -1.05 -3.92
CA HIS A 446 23.26 -1.90 -3.11
C HIS A 446 22.85 -1.29 -1.76
N LYS A 447 23.04 0.02 -1.57
CA LYS A 447 22.59 0.73 -0.36
C LYS A 447 21.10 1.04 -0.46
N VAL A 448 20.38 0.70 0.59
CA VAL A 448 18.94 0.94 0.69
C VAL A 448 18.69 2.28 1.35
N LEU A 449 17.87 3.11 0.70
CA LEU A 449 17.39 4.36 1.28
C LEU A 449 16.53 4.07 2.51
N ASN A 450 16.95 4.57 3.68
CA ASN A 450 16.17 4.46 4.90
C ASN A 450 15.07 5.53 4.91
N LEU A 451 13.85 5.19 4.49
CA LEU A 451 12.73 6.15 4.45
C LEU A 451 12.35 6.66 5.84
N LYS A 452 12.55 5.85 6.91
CA LYS A 452 12.23 6.22 8.29
C LYS A 452 12.87 7.56 8.71
N GLN A 453 14.09 7.86 8.25
CA GLN A 453 14.82 9.06 8.66
C GLN A 453 14.23 10.37 8.10
N TYR A 454 13.28 10.27 7.16
CA TYR A 454 12.64 11.42 6.52
C TYR A 454 11.17 11.60 6.91
N THR A 455 10.64 10.74 7.78
CA THR A 455 9.28 10.84 8.29
C THR A 455 9.29 11.12 9.80
N THR A 456 8.22 11.70 10.30
CA THR A 456 7.98 11.93 11.72
C THR A 456 6.88 11.00 12.24
N ARG A 457 6.69 10.97 13.57
CA ARG A 457 5.54 10.30 14.18
C ARG A 457 4.21 10.87 13.64
N PRO A 458 3.09 10.13 13.75
CA PRO A 458 1.77 10.72 13.59
C PRO A 458 1.58 11.97 14.48
N PRO A 459 0.93 13.02 13.95
CA PRO A 459 0.85 14.30 14.64
C PRO A 459 -0.16 14.29 15.79
N ILE A 460 0.14 15.09 16.82
CA ILE A 460 -0.85 15.50 17.82
C ILE A 460 -1.87 16.42 17.14
N LEU A 461 -3.12 16.40 17.61
CA LEU A 461 -4.16 17.24 17.05
C LEU A 461 -3.73 18.72 17.14
N SER A 462 -3.82 19.43 16.02
CA SER A 462 -3.47 20.86 15.93
C SER A 462 -1.97 21.18 16.10
N GLU A 463 -1.09 20.16 16.15
CA GLU A 463 0.34 20.35 16.43
C GLU A 463 1.01 21.35 15.49
N HIS A 464 0.56 21.45 14.25
CA HIS A 464 1.21 22.25 13.20
C HIS A 464 0.32 23.40 12.72
N THR A 465 -0.80 23.68 13.39
CA THR A 465 -1.78 24.67 12.91
C THR A 465 -1.17 26.05 12.72
N GLU A 466 -0.46 26.56 13.73
CA GLU A 466 0.15 27.89 13.64
C GLU A 466 1.31 27.94 12.65
N GLU A 467 2.21 26.95 12.67
CA GLU A 467 3.33 26.81 11.73
C GLU A 467 2.84 26.88 10.29
N ILE A 468 1.90 26.00 9.92
CA ILE A 468 1.42 25.88 8.54
C ILE A 468 0.66 27.12 8.07
N LEU A 469 -0.18 27.72 8.93
CA LEU A 469 -0.95 28.89 8.53
C LEU A 469 -0.06 30.12 8.32
N LYS A 470 1.02 30.27 9.11
CA LYS A 470 2.02 31.32 8.88
C LYS A 470 2.81 31.05 7.61
N GLU A 471 3.37 29.85 7.47
CA GLU A 471 4.31 29.54 6.40
C GLU A 471 3.67 29.48 5.01
N ILE A 472 2.46 28.92 4.90
CA ILE A 472 1.86 28.62 3.59
C ILE A 472 0.90 29.72 3.13
N ILE A 473 0.13 30.31 4.04
CA ILE A 473 -0.89 31.32 3.68
C ILE A 473 -0.60 32.72 4.22
N GLY A 474 0.55 32.91 4.89
CA GLY A 474 1.02 34.21 5.37
C GLY A 474 0.17 34.81 6.49
N ALA A 475 -0.48 33.99 7.32
CA ALA A 475 -1.35 34.48 8.37
C ALA A 475 -0.56 35.25 9.45
N SER A 476 -1.09 36.39 9.90
CA SER A 476 -0.47 37.16 10.99
C SER A 476 -0.77 36.57 12.37
N ASP A 477 0.01 36.97 13.39
CA ASP A 477 -0.24 36.57 14.78
C ASP A 477 -1.64 37.01 15.24
N GLU A 478 -2.09 38.19 14.81
CA GLU A 478 -3.41 38.72 15.12
C GLU A 478 -4.52 37.89 14.48
N GLU A 479 -4.36 37.48 13.22
CA GLU A 479 -5.32 36.61 12.54
C GLU A 479 -5.43 35.26 13.24
N ILE A 480 -4.30 34.65 13.62
CA ILE A 480 -4.26 33.35 14.29
C ILE A 480 -4.90 33.43 15.67
N GLN A 481 -4.62 34.49 16.44
CA GLN A 481 -5.28 34.72 17.73
C GLN A 481 -6.79 34.92 17.58
N ALA A 482 -7.23 35.68 16.57
CA ALA A 482 -8.65 35.88 16.29
C ALA A 482 -9.33 34.56 15.92
N TRP A 483 -8.76 33.77 15.00
CA TRP A 483 -9.32 32.49 14.58
C TRP A 483 -9.40 31.47 15.72
N ARG A 484 -8.39 31.42 16.61
CA ARG A 484 -8.43 30.57 17.82
C ARG A 484 -9.58 30.98 18.73
N LYS A 485 -9.74 32.27 18.99
CA LYS A 485 -10.81 32.79 19.86
C LYS A 485 -12.20 32.50 19.31
N GLU A 486 -12.35 32.55 17.99
CA GLU A 486 -13.60 32.24 17.28
C GLU A 486 -13.89 30.73 17.15
N GLY A 487 -12.91 29.87 17.46
CA GLY A 487 -13.01 28.43 17.23
C GLY A 487 -12.98 28.08 15.73
N THR A 488 -12.38 28.92 14.91
CA THR A 488 -12.08 28.63 13.50
C THR A 488 -10.93 27.64 13.38
N ILE A 489 -9.93 27.75 14.25
CA ILE A 489 -8.78 26.83 14.32
C ILE A 489 -8.61 26.22 15.70
#